data_AF-A0A9E4BNE0-F1
#
_entry.id   AF-A0A9E4BNE0-F1
#
_cell.length_a   1.000
_cell.length_b   1.000
_cell.length_c   1.000
_cell.angle_alpha   90.00
_cell.angle_beta   90.00
_cell.angle_gamma   90.00
#
_symmetry.space_group_name_H-M   'P 1'
#
loop_
_entity.id
_entity.type
_entity.pdbx_description
1 polymer ?
#
loop_
_entity_poly.entity_id
_entity_poly.type
_entity_poly.pdbx_seq_one_letter_code
_entity_poly.pdbx_strand_id
1 'polypeptide(L)' 'MSQRPNILIITYHDSGRHFGCYGVETVHTPAIDALAADGMRFENYFATVP' A
#
# COMPACT_ATOMS: atom_id res chain seq x y z
N MET A 1 29.12 -11.53 -0.63
CA MET A 1 27.91 -12.37 -0.56
C MET A 1 26.72 -11.43 -0.57
N SER A 2 25.78 -11.53 -1.52
CA SER A 2 24.55 -10.72 -1.46
C SER A 2 23.69 -11.26 -0.33
N GLN A 3 23.37 -10.40 0.65
CA GLN A 3 22.43 -10.77 1.70
C GLN A 3 21.06 -11.06 1.06
N ARG A 4 20.44 -12.18 1.45
CA ARG A 4 19.10 -12.53 0.98
C ARG A 4 18.10 -11.54 1.61
N PRO A 5 17.23 -10.88 0.83
CA PRO A 5 16.28 -9.95 1.39
C PRO A 5 15.22 -10.67 2.22
N ASN A 6 14.73 -9.99 3.26
CA ASN A 6 13.51 -10.38 3.96
C ASN A 6 12.30 -9.84 3.17
N ILE A 7 11.21 -10.60 3.14
CA ILE A 7 9.97 -10.21 2.48
C ILE A 7 8.88 -10.08 3.55
N LEU A 8 8.30 -8.89 3.67
CA LEU A 8 7.15 -8.61 4.53
C LEU A 8 5.93 -8.37 3.65
N ILE A 9 4.86 -9.14 3.87
CA ILE A 9 3.57 -8.97 3.18
C ILE A 9 2.57 -8.46 4.22
N ILE A 10 1.97 -7.31 3.95
CA ILE A 10 0.95 -6.70 4.79
C ILE A 10 -0.37 -6.70 4.00
N THR A 11 -1.44 -7.15 4.64
CA THR A 11 -2.79 -7.16 4.09
C THR A 11 -3.74 -6.48 5.07
N TYR A 12 -4.72 -5.76 4.53
CA TYR A 12 -5.74 -5.03 5.28
C TYR A 12 -7.10 -5.66 4.98
N HIS A 13 -7.98 -5.67 5.98
CA HIS A 13 -9.36 -6.12 5.82
C HIS A 13 -10.25 -4.94 5.42
N ASP A 14 -11.00 -5.07 4.34
CA ASP A 14 -12.01 -4.12 3.84
C ASP A 14 -11.57 -2.65 3.65
N SER A 15 -10.27 -2.37 3.57
CA SER A 15 -9.80 -0.98 3.43
C SER A 15 -10.04 -0.40 2.03
N GLY A 16 -10.13 -1.25 1.01
CA GLY A 16 -10.13 -0.82 -0.39
C GLY A 16 -8.98 0.14 -0.69
N ARG A 17 -9.29 1.25 -1.38
CA ARG A 17 -8.35 2.35 -1.68
C ARG A 17 -8.48 3.53 -0.71
N HIS A 18 -9.01 3.32 0.49
CA HIS A 18 -9.28 4.40 1.44
C HIS A 18 -8.02 4.85 2.19
N PHE A 19 -7.05 5.40 1.46
CA PHE A 19 -5.77 5.91 1.96
C PHE A 19 -5.44 7.26 1.33
N GLY A 20 -4.64 8.07 2.02
CA GLY A 20 -4.20 9.40 1.55
C GLY A 20 -3.50 9.33 0.18
N CYS A 21 -2.60 8.36 -0.02
CA CYS A 21 -1.88 8.15 -1.28
C CYS A 21 -2.75 7.74 -2.48
N TYR A 22 -4.03 7.43 -2.26
CA TYR A 22 -5.02 7.23 -3.32
C TYR A 22 -5.93 8.45 -3.54
N GLY A 23 -5.62 9.59 -2.91
CA GLY A 23 -6.34 10.85 -3.07
C GLY A 23 -7.47 11.07 -2.06
N VAL A 24 -7.54 10.26 -0.99
CA VAL A 24 -8.56 10.45 0.06
C VAL A 24 -8.06 11.47 1.09
N GLU A 25 -8.29 12.76 0.81
CA GLU A 25 -7.77 13.89 1.59
C GLU A 25 -8.18 13.90 3.07
N THR A 26 -9.31 13.26 3.41
CA THR A 26 -9.80 13.19 4.80
C THR A 26 -9.14 12.08 5.62
N VAL A 27 -8.31 11.24 5.02
CA VAL A 27 -7.66 10.09 5.67
C VAL A 27 -6.18 10.40 5.92
N HIS A 28 -5.77 10.33 7.18
CA HIS A 28 -4.39 10.58 7.57
C HIS A 28 -3.60 9.27 7.70
N THR A 29 -2.83 8.90 6.67
CA THR A 29 -2.07 7.63 6.60
C THR A 29 -0.58 7.83 6.29
N PRO A 30 0.15 8.67 7.07
CA PRO A 30 1.48 9.14 6.69
C PRO A 30 2.52 8.03 6.47
N ALA A 31 2.43 6.91 7.19
CA ALA A 31 3.33 5.77 6.99
C ALA A 31 3.09 5.03 5.67
N ILE A 32 1.83 4.88 5.26
CA ILE A 32 1.45 4.24 3.99
C ILE A 32 1.73 5.18 2.83
N ASP A 33 1.49 6.48 3.04
CA ASP A 33 1.76 7.51 2.04
C ASP A 33 3.26 7.61 1.77
N ALA A 34 4.10 7.55 2.80
CA ALA A 34 5.55 7.49 2.66
C ALA A 34 6.02 6.21 1.93
N LEU A 35 5.45 5.05 2.28
CA LEU A 35 5.77 3.79 1.58
C LEU A 35 5.41 3.84 0.09
N ALA A 36 4.28 4.45 -0.25
CA ALA A 36 3.86 4.63 -1.64
C ALA A 36 4.75 5.62 -2.40
N ALA A 37 5.30 6.64 -1.73
CA ALA A 37 6.20 7.63 -2.32
C ALA A 37 7.64 7.11 -2.52
N ASP A 38 8.14 6.26 -1.61
CA ASP A 38 9.48 5.66 -1.68
C ASP A 38 9.52 4.41 -2.59
N GLY A 39 8.35 3.85 -2.91
CA GLY A 39 8.22 2.62 -3.68
C GLY A 39 7.40 2.76 -4.95
N MET A 40 6.61 1.73 -5.24
CA MET A 40 5.71 1.68 -6.38
C MET A 40 4.27 1.44 -5.89
N ARG A 41 3.34 2.28 -6.37
CA ARG A 41 1.91 2.19 -6.09
C ARG A 41 1.17 1.71 -7.35
N PHE A 42 0.39 0.65 -7.22
CA PHE A 42 -0.45 0.15 -8.31
C PHE A 42 -1.81 0.83 -8.27
N GLU A 43 -2.17 1.56 -9.33
CA GLU A 43 -3.48 2.23 -9.39
C GLU A 43 -4.63 1.30 -9.76
N ASN A 44 -4.32 0.13 -10.31
CA ASN A 44 -5.26 -0.86 -10.84
C ASN A 44 -4.93 -2.26 -10.27
N TYR A 45 -5.07 -2.42 -8.95
CA TYR A 45 -4.89 -3.70 -8.24
C TYR A 45 -6.23 -4.22 -7.74
N PHE A 46 -6.68 -5.35 -8.29
CA PHE A 46 -8.02 -5.92 -8.04
C PHE A 46 -7.90 -7.29 -7.38
N ALA A 47 -8.76 -7.55 -6.39
CA ALA A 47 -8.93 -8.88 -5.84
C ALA A 47 -9.64 -9.80 -6.86
N THR A 48 -9.37 -11.09 -6.78
CA THR A 48 -10.01 -12.08 -7.67
C THR A 48 -11.44 -12.41 -7.28
N VAL A 49 -11.82 -12.10 -6.02
CA VAL A 49 -13.13 -12.32 -5.42
C VAL A 49 -13.42 -11.12 -4.48
N PRO A 50 -14.69 -10.69 -4.32
CA PRO A 50 -15.06 -9.65 -3.37
C PRO A 50 -14.74 -10.00 -1.91
#